data_AF-A0A3D3UWY8-F1
#
_entry.id   AF-A0A3D3UWY8-F1
#
_cell.length_a   1.000
_cell.length_b   1.000
_cell.length_c   1.000
_cell.angle_alpha   90.00
_cell.angle_beta   90.00
_cell.angle_gamma   90.00
#
_symmetry.space_group_name_H-M   'P 1'
#
loop_
_entity.id
_entity.type
_entity.pdbx_description
1 polymer ?
#
loop_
_entity_poly.entity_id
_entity_poly.type
_entity_poly.pdbx_seq_one_letter_code
_entity_poly.pdbx_strand_id
1 'polypeptide(L)' 'GRGYNDIRSIACEVGILPRTHGSALFTRGETQSLVSVTLGTIRDAQIIDGLLEEYAQNFTLHYNFPPFSVGEVRPVRGV' A
#
# COMPACT_ATOMS: atom_id res chain seq x y z
N GLY A 1 8.01 0.98 -29.06
CA GLY A 1 8.28 1.51 -27.71
C GLY A 1 7.64 2.88 -27.57
N ARG A 2 7.40 3.35 -26.35
CA ARG A 2 6.88 4.70 -26.08
C ARG A 2 8.01 5.74 -26.11
N GLY A 3 7.68 7.02 -26.26
CA GLY A 3 8.61 8.15 -26.20
C GLY A 3 9.10 8.47 -24.79
N TYR A 4 10.11 9.33 -24.69
CA TYR A 4 10.75 9.70 -23.41
C TYR A 4 9.79 10.35 -22.40
N ASN A 5 8.86 11.19 -22.89
CA ASN A 5 7.89 11.91 -22.06
C ASN A 5 6.55 11.21 -21.93
N ASP A 6 6.37 10.05 -22.56
CA ASP A 6 5.10 9.36 -22.54
C ASP A 6 4.91 8.67 -21.19
N ILE A 7 3.72 8.84 -20.59
CA ILE A 7 3.30 8.12 -19.39
C ILE A 7 2.48 6.89 -19.82
N ARG A 8 2.56 5.79 -19.05
CA ARG A 8 1.70 4.62 -19.29
C ARG A 8 0.26 5.00 -18.97
N SER A 9 -0.72 4.31 -19.56
CA SER A 9 -2.13 4.55 -19.23
C SER A 9 -2.37 4.47 -17.71
N ILE A 10 -3.11 5.43 -17.16
CA ILE A 10 -3.43 5.53 -15.73
C ILE A 10 -4.94 5.33 -15.56
N ALA A 11 -5.32 4.50 -14.59
CA ALA A 11 -6.69 4.35 -14.12
C ALA A 11 -6.72 4.40 -12.59
N CYS A 12 -7.74 5.07 -12.04
CA CYS A 12 -7.94 5.24 -10.61
C CYS A 12 -9.41 4.96 -10.27
N GLU A 13 -9.64 4.11 -9.28
CA GLU A 13 -10.98 3.83 -8.74
C GLU A 13 -10.94 3.97 -7.21
N VAL A 14 -11.99 4.53 -6.62
CA VAL A 14 -12.10 4.74 -5.17
C VAL A 14 -13.34 4.03 -4.62
N GLY A 15 -13.30 3.59 -3.37
CA GLY A 15 -14.44 2.94 -2.72
C GLY A 15 -14.74 1.54 -3.22
N ILE A 16 -13.77 0.86 -3.84
CA ILE A 16 -13.94 -0.48 -4.41
C ILE A 16 -14.15 -1.58 -3.37
N LEU A 17 -13.73 -1.35 -2.11
CA LEU A 17 -14.01 -2.23 -0.97
C LEU A 17 -15.14 -1.61 -0.13
N PRO A 18 -16.32 -2.24 -0.04
CA PRO A 18 -17.53 -1.60 0.49
C PRO A 18 -17.53 -1.36 2.00
N ARG A 19 -16.58 -1.94 2.75
CA ARG A 19 -16.57 -1.91 4.22
C ARG A 19 -15.33 -1.27 4.85
N THR A 20 -14.30 -0.98 4.06
CA THR A 20 -13.09 -0.33 4.58
C THR A 20 -13.38 1.15 4.83
N HIS A 21 -12.64 1.81 5.72
CA HIS A 21 -12.83 3.25 5.92
C HIS A 21 -12.45 4.06 4.67
N GLY A 22 -11.47 3.56 3.91
CA GLY A 22 -11.19 4.02 2.56
C GLY A 22 -10.58 2.90 1.73
N SER A 23 -10.76 2.94 0.41
CA SER A 23 -10.08 2.05 -0.52
C SER A 23 -9.85 2.73 -1.87
N ALA A 24 -8.76 2.36 -2.53
CA ALA A 24 -8.45 2.80 -3.88
C ALA A 24 -7.70 1.73 -4.67
N LEU A 25 -8.01 1.62 -5.96
CA LEU A 25 -7.24 0.86 -6.94
C LEU A 25 -6.54 1.84 -7.86
N PHE A 26 -5.21 1.81 -7.86
CA PHE A 26 -4.38 2.59 -8.77
C PHE A 26 -3.70 1.66 -9.77
N THR A 27 -3.84 1.94 -11.06
CA THR A 27 -3.20 1.19 -12.13
C THR A 27 -2.45 2.15 -13.06
N ARG A 28 -1.18 1.85 -13.35
CA ARG A 28 -0.34 2.57 -14.33
C ARG A 28 0.38 1.57 -15.24
N GLY A 29 -0.16 1.33 -16.43
CA GLY A 29 0.22 0.18 -17.26
C GLY A 29 0.05 -1.12 -16.47
N GLU A 30 1.08 -1.96 -16.43
CA GLU A 30 1.07 -3.22 -15.66
C GLU A 30 1.40 -3.06 -14.17
N THR A 31 1.71 -1.84 -13.71
CA THR A 31 1.93 -1.59 -12.27
C THR A 31 0.59 -1.28 -11.62
N GLN A 32 0.13 -2.15 -10.71
CA GLN A 32 -1.14 -2.00 -10.00
C GLN A 32 -0.94 -2.07 -8.48
N SER A 33 -1.68 -1.24 -7.74
CA SER A 33 -1.71 -1.24 -6.28
C SER A 33 -3.14 -1.09 -5.77
N LEU A 34 -3.53 -2.02 -4.89
CA LEU A 34 -4.74 -1.94 -4.09
C LEU A 34 -4.37 -1.38 -2.72
N VAL A 35 -4.99 -0.26 -2.34
CA VAL A 35 -4.77 0.41 -1.06
C VAL A 35 -6.06 0.42 -0.26
N SER A 36 -5.97 0.09 1.02
CA SER A 36 -7.04 0.25 2.01
C SER A 36 -6.56 1.13 3.14
N VAL A 37 -7.45 1.98 3.65
CA VAL A 37 -7.21 2.82 4.82
C VAL A 37 -8.08 2.33 5.97
N THR A 38 -7.46 2.23 7.14
CA THR A 38 -8.11 1.97 8.42
C THR A 38 -7.81 3.16 9.33
N LEU A 39 -8.82 3.59 10.09
CA LEU A 39 -8.74 4.71 11.02
C LEU A 39 -8.89 4.13 12.41
N GLY A 40 -7.87 4.34 13.24
CA GLY A 40 -7.86 3.94 14.64
C GLY A 40 -7.97 5.15 15.57
N THR A 41 -7.99 4.84 16.85
CA THR A 41 -7.82 5.79 17.96
C THR A 41 -6.34 5.95 18.30
N ILE A 42 -6.02 6.81 19.27
CA ILE A 42 -4.65 6.96 19.80
C ILE A 42 -4.10 5.63 20.35
N ARG A 43 -4.96 4.71 20.80
CA ARG A 43 -4.54 3.38 21.29
C ARG A 43 -4.05 2.46 20.19
N ASP A 44 -4.37 2.77 18.94
CA ASP A 44 -3.95 2.01 17.77
C ASP A 44 -2.64 2.55 17.16
N ALA A 45 -2.07 3.62 17.74
CA ALA A 45 -0.77 4.14 17.34
C ALA A 45 0.33 3.11 17.64
N GLN A 46 1.30 3.00 16.74
CA GLN A 46 2.42 2.10 16.90
C GLN A 46 3.40 2.67 17.92
N ILE A 47 3.65 1.96 19.01
CA ILE A 47 4.71 2.31 19.96
C ILE A 47 6.04 1.88 19.35
N ILE A 48 6.94 2.85 19.18
CA ILE A 48 8.30 2.61 18.70
C ILE A 48 9.23 2.58 19.90
N ASP A 49 9.54 1.37 20.34
CA ASP A 49 10.57 1.11 21.36
C ASP A 49 11.89 0.79 20.64
N GLY A 50 12.78 1.78 20.62
CA GLY A 50 14.05 1.73 19.91
C GLY A 50 15.21 2.13 20.82
N LEU A 51 16.34 2.51 20.22
CA LEU A 51 17.49 2.98 21.00
C LEU A 51 17.26 4.36 21.65
N LEU A 52 16.34 5.15 21.09
CA LEU A 52 15.96 6.47 21.57
C LEU A 52 14.74 6.39 22.50
N GLU A 53 14.31 7.53 23.02
CA GLU A 53 13.08 7.62 23.82
C GLU A 53 11.88 7.04 23.07
N GLU A 54 11.07 6.28 23.81
CA GLU A 54 9.84 5.68 23.31
C GLU A 54 8.86 6.77 22.83
N TYR A 55 8.29 6.57 21.64
CA TYR A 55 7.28 7.47 21.10
C TYR A 55 6.18 6.72 20.35
N ALA A 56 5.01 7.36 20.24
CA ALA A 56 3.86 6.85 19.50
C ALA A 56 3.86 7.39 18.06
N GLN A 57 3.81 6.48 17.08
CA GLN A 57 3.68 6.79 15.66
C GLN A 57 2.22 6.59 15.21
N ASN A 58 1.58 7.70 14.83
CA ASN A 58 0.15 7.73 14.48
C ASN A 58 -0.13 7.39 13.01
N PHE A 59 0.90 7.25 12.18
CA PHE A 59 0.77 6.94 10.76
C PHE A 59 1.60 5.71 10.42
N THR A 60 0.93 4.66 9.97
CA THR A 60 1.56 3.39 9.59
C THR A 60 1.20 3.06 8.15
N LEU A 61 2.20 2.64 7.38
CA LEU A 61 2.05 2.19 6.00
C LEU A 61 2.66 0.79 5.88
N HIS A 62 1.81 -0.19 5.58
CA HIS A 62 2.24 -1.55 5.28
C HIS A 62 2.26 -1.75 3.77
N TYR A 63 3.42 -2.09 3.22
CA TYR A 63 3.59 -2.35 1.79
C TYR A 63 3.82 -3.85 1.55
N ASN A 64 2.90 -4.47 0.81
CA ASN A 64 2.99 -5.88 0.46
C ASN A 64 3.32 -6.06 -1.02
N PHE A 65 4.32 -6.89 -1.33
CA PHE A 65 4.70 -7.25 -2.69
C PHE A 65 4.67 -8.77 -2.88
N PRO A 66 3.48 -9.35 -3.12
CA PRO A 66 3.36 -10.79 -3.27
C PRO A 66 3.99 -11.26 -4.59
N PRO A 67 4.55 -12.48 -4.65
CA PRO A 67 5.32 -12.94 -5.81
C PRO A 67 4.49 -13.10 -7.10
N PHE A 68 3.19 -13.32 -6.97
CA PHE A 68 2.28 -13.33 -8.12
C PHE A 68 2.21 -11.97 -8.83
N SER A 69 2.61 -10.86 -8.18
CA SER A 69 2.59 -9.53 -8.79
C SER A 69 3.53 -9.39 -9.99
N VAL A 70 4.50 -10.31 -10.10
CA VAL A 70 5.43 -10.43 -11.25
C VAL A 70 5.35 -11.80 -11.92
N GLY A 71 4.30 -12.58 -11.63
CA GLY A 71 4.09 -13.91 -12.22
C GLY A 71 5.03 -15.00 -11.70
N GLU A 72 5.67 -14.80 -10.54
CA GLU A 72 6.53 -15.82 -9.93
C GLU A 72 5.81 -16.64 -8.84
N VAL A 73 6.26 -17.87 -8.61
CA VAL A 73 5.81 -18.72 -7.49
C VAL A 73 6.91 -18.78 -6.44
N ARG A 74 6.72 -18.10 -5.31
CA ARG A 74 7.64 -18.08 -4.16
C ARG A 74 6.85 -17.95 -2.84
N PRO A 75 7.43 -18.29 -1.68
CA PRO A 75 6.81 -17.96 -0.40
C PRO A 75 6.63 -16.44 -0.26
N VAL A 76 5.51 -16.01 0.32
CA VAL A 76 5.31 -14.61 0.68
C VAL A 76 6.27 -14.28 1.82
N ARG A 77 7.36 -13.58 1.49
CA ARG A 77 8.27 -12.97 2.46
C ARG A 77 7.98 -11.47 2.44
N GLY A 78 6.93 -11.07 3.15
CA GLY A 78 6.63 -9.66 3.38
C GLY A 78 7.71 -9.01 4.25
N VAL A 79 7.77 -7.67 4.22
CA VAL A 79 8.53 -6.83 5.16
C VAL A 79 7.51 -6.08 6.01
#